data_AF-A0AAX1UE15-F1
#
_entry.id   AF-A0AAX1UE15-F1
#
_cell.length_a   1.000
_cell.length_b   1.000
_cell.length_c   1.000
_cell.angle_alpha   90.00
_cell.angle_beta   90.00
_cell.angle_gamma   90.00
#
_symmetry.space_group_name_H-M   'P 1'
#
loop_
_entity.id
_entity.type
_entity.pdbx_description
1 polymer ?
#
loop_
_entity_poly.entity_id
_entity_poly.type
_entity_poly.pdbx_seq_one_letter_code
_entity_poly.pdbx_strand_id
1 'polypeptide(L)'
;MNAVSISAEVAQDFKRQHVKHELQDYLYYSHKKDWLDDKIARLDHKLNGAIPAVAMGSGGGGSTVSAKDSWIIQAIAEQDELKKELAVIAYHVNLVDDWLEILDEDQHRAVYAYVIVGNCSNAEQHAETLGLRNVKALYRIVEQAISTILEKF
;
A
#
# COMPACT_ATOMS: atom_id res chain seq x y z
N MET A 1 -12.58 -6.74 32.44
CA MET A 1 -11.64 -7.06 31.34
C MET A 1 -10.26 -7.08 31.95
N ASN A 2 -9.59 -8.24 32.00
CA ASN A 2 -8.21 -8.29 32.49
C ASN A 2 -7.30 -7.67 31.42
N ALA A 3 -6.55 -6.65 31.80
CA ALA A 3 -5.52 -6.09 30.93
C ALA A 3 -4.50 -7.19 30.63
N VAL A 4 -4.39 -7.55 29.35
CA VAL A 4 -3.31 -8.44 28.89
C VAL A 4 -2.03 -7.62 29.01
N SER A 5 -1.22 -7.89 30.03
CA SER A 5 0.11 -7.29 30.17
C SER A 5 1.05 -8.01 29.22
N ILE A 6 1.37 -7.37 28.09
CA ILE A 6 2.39 -7.84 27.15
C ILE A 6 3.75 -7.39 27.69
N SER A 7 4.75 -8.28 27.71
CA SER A 7 6.10 -7.89 28.10
C SER A 7 6.74 -6.95 27.07
N ALA A 8 7.69 -6.13 27.50
CA ALA A 8 8.38 -5.20 26.60
C ALA A 8 9.11 -5.92 25.45
N GLU A 9 9.66 -7.11 25.72
CA GLU A 9 10.31 -7.97 24.73
C GLU A 9 9.33 -8.45 23.66
N VAL A 10 8.17 -8.97 24.08
CA VAL A 10 7.14 -9.44 23.14
C VAL A 10 6.58 -8.28 22.31
N ALA A 11 6.43 -7.08 22.90
CA ALA A 11 6.01 -5.90 22.15
C ALA A 11 7.04 -5.49 21.08
N GLN A 12 8.34 -5.56 21.38
CA GLN A 12 9.41 -5.31 20.43
C GLN A 12 9.42 -6.33 19.28
N ASP A 13 9.21 -7.61 19.58
CA ASP A 13 9.14 -8.64 18.55
C ASP A 13 7.96 -8.43 17.60
N PHE A 14 6.79 -8.02 18.12
CA PHE A 14 5.65 -7.66 17.27
C PHE A 14 5.94 -6.47 16.36
N LYS A 15 6.64 -5.45 16.85
CA LYS A 15 7.06 -4.32 16.02
C LYS A 15 8.01 -4.76 14.91
N ARG A 16 9.00 -5.62 15.21
CA ARG A 16 9.92 -6.19 14.20
C ARG A 16 9.18 -6.97 13.13
N GLN A 17 8.24 -7.82 13.53
CA GLN A 17 7.42 -8.58 12.59
C GLN A 17 6.54 -7.69 11.72
N HIS A 18 5.94 -6.65 12.31
CA HIS A 18 5.15 -5.67 11.58
C HIS A 18 5.98 -4.98 10.49
N VAL A 19 7.17 -4.46 10.82
CA VAL A 19 8.08 -3.84 9.83
C VAL A 19 8.42 -4.82 8.72
N LYS A 20 8.77 -6.07 9.05
CA LYS A 20 9.08 -7.10 8.05
C LYS A 20 7.91 -7.35 7.08
N HIS A 21 6.69 -7.50 7.60
CA HIS A 21 5.52 -7.74 6.75
C HIS A 21 5.19 -6.54 5.84
N GLU A 22 5.20 -5.32 6.38
CA GLU A 22 4.92 -4.12 5.58
C GLU A 22 5.95 -3.94 4.45
N LEU A 23 7.23 -4.22 4.71
CA LEU A 23 8.27 -4.22 3.66
C LEU A 23 8.02 -5.30 2.59
N GLN A 24 7.64 -6.52 2.99
CA GLN A 24 7.36 -7.60 2.02
C GLN A 24 6.10 -7.34 1.19
N ASP A 25 5.07 -6.72 1.77
CA ASP A 25 3.80 -6.42 1.10
C ASP A 25 3.84 -5.11 0.28
N TYR A 26 4.94 -4.35 0.36
CA TYR A 26 5.07 -3.04 -0.31
C TYR A 26 4.76 -3.08 -1.81
N LEU A 27 5.25 -4.08 -2.56
CA LEU A 27 4.94 -4.22 -3.99
C LEU A 27 3.46 -4.53 -4.23
N TYR A 28 2.83 -5.30 -3.34
CA TYR A 28 1.40 -5.54 -3.42
C TYR A 28 0.61 -4.25 -3.19
N TYR A 29 0.96 -3.47 -2.16
CA TYR A 29 0.32 -2.18 -1.90
C TYR A 29 0.51 -1.21 -3.06
N SER A 30 1.72 -1.11 -3.60
CA SER A 30 2.04 -0.24 -4.74
C SER A 30 1.21 -0.60 -5.98
N HIS A 31 1.19 -1.88 -6.37
CA HIS A 31 0.38 -2.33 -7.51
C HIS A 31 -1.12 -2.14 -7.28
N LYS A 32 -1.59 -2.37 -6.04
CA LYS A 32 -3.00 -2.20 -5.70
C LYS A 32 -3.41 -0.73 -5.72
N LYS A 33 -2.53 0.17 -5.27
CA LYS A 33 -2.73 1.61 -5.37
C LYS A 33 -2.93 2.03 -6.83
N ASP A 34 -2.01 1.62 -7.72
CA ASP A 34 -2.09 1.93 -9.16
C ASP A 34 -3.37 1.39 -9.80
N TRP A 35 -3.78 0.17 -9.43
CA TRP A 35 -5.03 -0.43 -9.91
C TRP A 35 -6.27 0.35 -9.43
N LEU A 36 -6.29 0.77 -8.16
CA LEU A 36 -7.38 1.58 -7.60
C LEU A 36 -7.45 2.96 -8.27
N ASP A 37 -6.31 3.61 -8.48
CA ASP A 37 -6.20 4.89 -9.18
C ASP A 37 -6.77 4.78 -10.62
N ASP A 38 -6.38 3.75 -11.39
CA ASP A 38 -6.93 3.51 -12.74
C ASP A 38 -8.44 3.22 -12.70
N LYS A 39 -8.91 2.42 -11.74
CA LYS A 39 -10.33 2.09 -11.63
C LYS A 39 -11.18 3.31 -11.30
N ILE A 40 -10.73 4.16 -10.38
CA ILE A 40 -11.41 5.41 -10.01
C ILE A 40 -11.43 6.36 -11.21
N ALA A 41 -10.30 6.53 -11.92
CA ALA A 41 -10.22 7.40 -13.10
C ALA A 41 -11.20 6.96 -14.21
N ARG A 42 -11.35 5.65 -14.43
CA ARG A 42 -12.34 5.12 -15.38
C ARG A 42 -13.79 5.39 -14.96
N LEU A 43 -14.09 5.31 -13.66
CA LEU A 43 -15.41 5.66 -13.14
C LEU A 43 -15.68 7.15 -13.27
N ASP A 44 -14.70 8.00 -12.94
CA ASP A 44 -14.79 9.46 -13.12
C ASP A 44 -15.08 9.82 -14.58
N HIS A 45 -14.37 9.21 -15.53
CA HIS A 45 -14.62 9.43 -16.95
C HIS A 45 -16.06 9.05 -17.36
N LYS A 46 -16.58 7.92 -16.87
CA LYS A 46 -17.96 7.48 -17.14
C LYS A 46 -19.00 8.42 -16.53
N LEU A 47 -18.79 8.85 -15.28
CA LEU A 47 -19.70 9.76 -14.57
C LEU A 47 -19.71 11.14 -15.25
N ASN A 48 -18.54 11.69 -15.57
CA ASN A 48 -18.41 12.97 -16.27
C ASN A 48 -19.04 12.95 -17.67
N GLY A 49 -18.99 11.81 -18.37
CA GLY A 49 -19.68 11.64 -19.66
C GLY A 49 -21.20 11.50 -19.54
N ALA A 50 -21.73 11.11 -18.38
CA ALA A 50 -23.16 10.89 -18.15
C ALA A 50 -23.89 12.13 -17.62
N ILE A 51 -23.22 12.99 -16.84
CA ILE A 51 -23.82 14.19 -16.24
C ILE A 51 -24.37 15.21 -17.26
N PRO A 52 -23.74 15.46 -18.44
CA PRO A 52 -24.30 16.35 -19.46
C PRO A 52 -25.64 15.86 -20.06
N ALA A 53 -25.92 14.56 -19.99
CA ALA A 53 -27.14 13.97 -20.59
C ALA A 53 -28.38 14.10 -19.69
N VAL A 54 -28.21 14.37 -18.39
CA VAL A 54 -29.31 14.49 -17.42
C VAL A 54 -29.80 15.94 -17.31
N ALA A 55 -28.91 16.92 -17.44
CA ALA A 55 -29.26 18.34 -17.32
C ALA A 55 -30.09 18.91 -18.51
N MET A 56 -30.19 18.19 -19.62
CA MET A 56 -30.86 18.65 -20.85
C MET A 56 -32.24 18.00 -21.09
N GLY A 57 -32.77 17.20 -20.17
CA GLY A 57 -34.04 16.52 -20.41
C GLY A 57 -34.78 16.05 -19.16
N SER A 58 -35.49 16.95 -18.48
CA SER A 58 -36.80 16.65 -17.90
C SER A 58 -37.48 17.91 -17.33
N GLY A 59 -38.12 18.66 -18.21
CA GLY A 59 -39.35 19.32 -17.82
C GLY A 59 -40.46 18.26 -17.72
N GLY A 60 -41.02 18.08 -16.53
CA GLY A 60 -42.34 17.46 -16.33
C GLY A 60 -42.39 15.96 -16.03
N GLY A 61 -42.85 15.64 -14.81
CA GLY A 61 -43.78 14.53 -14.56
C GLY A 61 -43.20 13.16 -14.21
N GLY A 62 -43.38 12.74 -12.95
CA GLY A 62 -43.41 11.32 -12.55
C GLY A 62 -42.12 10.78 -11.94
N SER A 63 -42.12 10.58 -10.62
CA SER A 63 -41.07 9.83 -9.90
C SER A 63 -41.09 8.36 -10.30
N THR A 64 -40.35 8.02 -11.34
CA THR A 64 -39.78 6.70 -11.54
C THR A 64 -38.28 6.90 -11.71
N VAL A 65 -37.47 6.41 -10.78
CA VAL A 65 -36.00 6.42 -10.89
C VAL A 65 -35.67 5.72 -12.22
N SER A 66 -35.18 6.47 -13.20
CA SER A 66 -34.83 5.88 -14.50
C SER A 66 -33.72 4.87 -14.27
N ALA A 67 -33.66 3.78 -15.05
CA ALA A 67 -32.52 2.86 -15.00
C ALA A 67 -31.18 3.60 -15.21
N LYS A 68 -31.20 4.76 -15.88
CA LYS A 68 -30.07 5.69 -15.99
C LYS A 68 -29.66 6.31 -14.66
N ASP A 69 -30.60 6.65 -13.79
CA ASP A 69 -30.32 7.22 -12.47
C ASP A 69 -29.82 6.14 -11.50
N SER A 70 -30.31 4.89 -11.66
CA SER A 70 -29.93 3.76 -10.81
C SER A 70 -28.45 3.36 -10.95
N TRP A 71 -27.88 3.34 -12.16
CA TRP A 71 -26.47 2.99 -12.34
C TRP A 71 -25.53 4.14 -11.92
N ILE A 72 -25.97 5.40 -12.05
CA ILE A 72 -25.20 6.57 -11.60
C ILE A 72 -25.07 6.55 -10.07
N ILE A 73 -26.17 6.32 -9.35
CA ILE A 73 -26.16 6.19 -7.88
C ILE A 73 -25.23 5.06 -7.45
N GLN A 74 -25.31 3.90 -8.12
CA GLN A 74 -24.43 2.76 -7.82
C GLN A 74 -22.96 3.07 -8.11
N ALA A 75 -22.66 3.74 -9.22
CA ALA A 75 -21.30 4.10 -9.60
C ALA A 75 -20.67 5.14 -8.65
N ILE A 76 -21.46 6.08 -8.13
CA ILE A 76 -21.01 7.03 -7.10
C ILE A 76 -20.68 6.26 -5.80
N ALA A 77 -21.57 5.37 -5.36
CA ALA A 77 -21.32 4.56 -4.17
C ALA A 77 -20.09 3.65 -4.32
N GLU A 78 -19.91 3.01 -5.48
CA GLU A 78 -18.70 2.22 -5.77
C GLU A 78 -17.45 3.10 -5.72
N GLN A 79 -17.50 4.30 -6.29
CA GLN A 79 -16.37 5.21 -6.27
C GLN A 79 -15.98 5.63 -4.84
N ASP A 80 -16.95 5.90 -3.97
CA ASP A 80 -16.68 6.26 -2.58
C ASP A 80 -15.99 5.11 -1.82
N GLU A 81 -16.42 3.87 -2.02
CA GLU A 81 -15.76 2.71 -1.42
C GLU A 81 -14.33 2.50 -1.96
N LEU A 82 -14.12 2.66 -3.27
CA LEU A 82 -12.80 2.58 -3.87
C LEU A 82 -11.85 3.68 -3.35
N LYS A 83 -12.36 4.90 -3.14
CA LYS A 83 -11.57 6.02 -2.56
C LYS A 83 -11.17 5.74 -1.11
N LYS A 84 -12.06 5.13 -0.31
CA LYS A 84 -11.73 4.69 1.06
C LYS A 84 -10.65 3.62 1.05
N GLU A 85 -10.78 2.63 0.17
CA GLU A 85 -9.77 1.57 0.02
C GLU A 85 -8.43 2.15 -0.43
N LEU A 86 -8.43 3.07 -1.40
CA LEU A 86 -7.24 3.76 -1.87
C LEU A 86 -6.54 4.52 -0.75
N ALA A 87 -7.28 5.21 0.12
CA ALA A 87 -6.70 5.93 1.24
C ALA A 87 -5.95 4.99 2.21
N VAL A 88 -6.51 3.81 2.47
CA VAL A 88 -5.85 2.79 3.31
C VAL A 88 -4.60 2.25 2.63
N ILE A 89 -4.69 1.87 1.36
CA ILE A 89 -3.53 1.33 0.62
C ILE A 89 -2.42 2.39 0.48
N ALA A 90 -2.77 3.65 0.20
CA ALA A 90 -1.82 4.75 0.10
C ALA A 90 -1.11 5.02 1.43
N TYR A 91 -1.80 4.84 2.57
CA TYR A 91 -1.15 4.93 3.88
C TYR A 91 -0.01 3.91 4.02
N HIS A 92 -0.25 2.65 3.63
CA HIS A 92 0.78 1.60 3.72
C HIS A 92 1.97 1.87 2.77
N VAL A 93 1.70 2.33 1.55
CA VAL A 93 2.76 2.73 0.60
C VAL A 93 3.61 3.85 1.20
N ASN A 94 2.98 4.93 1.66
CA ASN A 94 3.67 6.08 2.23
C ASN A 94 4.46 5.71 3.50
N LEU A 95 3.90 4.83 4.35
CA LEU A 95 4.58 4.36 5.56
C LEU A 95 5.91 3.68 5.23
N VAL A 96 5.92 2.81 4.21
CA VAL A 96 7.13 2.14 3.78
C VAL A 96 8.08 3.10 3.06
N ASP A 97 7.56 4.03 2.24
CA ASP A 97 8.38 5.06 1.60
C ASP A 97 9.14 5.89 2.65
N ASP A 98 8.43 6.37 3.68
CA ASP A 98 9.03 7.11 4.81
C ASP A 98 10.12 6.29 5.51
N TRP A 99 9.93 4.98 5.65
CA TRP A 99 10.94 4.09 6.22
C TRP A 99 12.16 3.92 5.32
N LEU A 100 11.98 3.82 4.00
CA LEU A 100 13.10 3.69 3.06
C LEU A 100 13.90 4.99 2.95
N GLU A 101 13.27 6.15 3.10
CA GLU A 101 13.92 7.47 3.05
C GLU A 101 14.91 7.72 4.19
N ILE A 102 14.70 7.11 5.36
CA ILE A 102 15.59 7.26 6.52
C ILE A 102 16.79 6.30 6.52
N LEU A 103 16.80 5.31 5.64
CA LEU A 103 17.88 4.33 5.53
C LEU A 103 19.07 4.93 4.78
N ASP A 104 20.28 4.51 5.15
CA ASP A 104 21.45 4.80 4.31
C ASP A 104 21.39 4.03 2.98
N GLU A 105 22.26 4.39 2.03
CA GLU A 105 22.23 3.82 0.67
C GLU A 105 22.38 2.29 0.66
N ASP A 106 23.27 1.74 1.49
CA ASP A 106 23.52 0.30 1.55
C ASP A 106 22.33 -0.44 2.17
N GLN A 107 21.76 0.12 3.23
CA GLN A 107 20.55 -0.38 3.89
C GLN A 107 19.35 -0.38 2.94
N HIS A 108 19.08 0.77 2.30
CA HIS A 108 17.99 0.90 1.34
C HIS A 108 18.16 -0.10 0.20
N ARG A 109 19.34 -0.16 -0.44
CA ARG A 109 19.59 -1.11 -1.54
C ARG A 109 19.40 -2.57 -1.11
N ALA A 110 19.87 -2.94 0.08
CA ALA A 110 19.71 -4.30 0.59
C ALA A 110 18.24 -4.64 0.89
N VAL A 111 17.52 -3.76 1.57
CA VAL A 111 16.08 -3.94 1.87
C VAL A 111 15.27 -4.00 0.58
N TYR A 112 15.47 -3.05 -0.32
CA TYR A 112 14.74 -3.01 -1.59
C TYR A 112 15.01 -4.24 -2.45
N ALA A 113 16.28 -4.61 -2.66
CA ALA A 113 16.62 -5.73 -3.53
C ALA A 113 16.20 -7.08 -2.95
N TYR A 114 16.50 -7.35 -1.67
CA TYR A 114 16.28 -8.67 -1.07
C TYR A 114 14.91 -8.83 -0.40
N VAL A 115 14.48 -7.84 0.39
CA VAL A 115 13.22 -7.95 1.16
C VAL A 115 12.01 -7.61 0.29
N ILE A 116 12.07 -6.50 -0.45
CA ILE A 116 10.93 -6.00 -1.24
C ILE A 116 10.83 -6.76 -2.57
N VAL A 117 11.86 -6.67 -3.42
CA VAL A 117 11.84 -7.29 -4.76
C VAL A 117 12.06 -8.80 -4.68
N GLY A 118 13.03 -9.24 -3.88
CA GLY A 118 13.36 -10.65 -3.71
C GLY A 118 12.40 -11.42 -2.80
N ASN A 119 11.51 -10.72 -2.06
CA ASN A 119 10.63 -11.30 -1.05
C ASN A 119 11.34 -12.32 -0.14
N CYS A 120 12.52 -11.94 0.35
CA CYS A 120 13.41 -12.76 1.18
C CYS A 120 13.84 -14.11 0.54
N SER A 121 13.81 -14.22 -0.78
CA SER A 121 14.25 -15.41 -1.53
C SER A 121 15.62 -15.18 -2.18
N ASN A 122 16.33 -16.26 -2.52
CA ASN A 122 17.61 -16.23 -3.26
C ASN A 122 18.69 -15.31 -2.65
N ALA A 123 18.90 -15.41 -1.34
CA ALA A 123 19.80 -14.53 -0.60
C ALA A 123 21.25 -14.53 -1.13
N GLU A 124 21.75 -15.67 -1.63
CA GLU A 124 23.08 -15.74 -2.26
C GLU A 124 23.18 -14.81 -3.49
N GLN A 125 22.19 -14.87 -4.38
CA GLN A 125 22.17 -14.08 -5.60
C GLN A 125 22.08 -12.58 -5.29
N HIS A 126 21.27 -12.19 -4.32
CA HIS A 126 21.16 -10.78 -3.90
C HIS A 126 22.45 -10.30 -3.23
N ALA A 127 23.07 -11.11 -2.38
CA ALA A 127 24.36 -10.77 -1.77
C ALA A 127 25.45 -10.55 -2.85
N GLU A 128 25.52 -11.43 -3.86
CA GLU A 128 26.45 -11.30 -4.98
C GLU A 128 26.16 -10.04 -5.82
N THR A 129 24.89 -9.80 -6.16
CA THR A 129 24.46 -8.63 -6.94
C THR A 129 24.79 -7.31 -6.23
N LEU A 130 24.71 -7.29 -4.90
CA LEU A 130 25.06 -6.15 -4.07
C LEU A 130 26.57 -6.04 -3.78
N GLY A 131 27.40 -6.96 -4.29
CA GLY A 131 28.85 -6.96 -4.07
C GLY A 131 29.25 -7.32 -2.63
N LEU A 132 28.38 -8.00 -1.89
CA LEU A 132 28.61 -8.39 -0.51
C LEU A 132 29.43 -9.68 -0.44
N ARG A 133 30.28 -9.80 0.59
CA ARG A 133 31.20 -10.94 0.75
C ARG A 133 30.48 -12.27 0.98
N ASN A 134 29.29 -12.24 1.56
CA ASN A 134 28.47 -13.41 1.85
C ASN A 134 27.05 -12.99 2.29
N VAL A 135 26.17 -13.98 2.37
CA VAL A 135 24.78 -13.84 2.84
C VAL A 135 24.68 -13.31 4.28
N LYS A 136 25.64 -13.61 5.16
CA LYS A 136 25.61 -13.07 6.54
C LYS A 136 25.78 -11.56 6.56
N ALA A 137 26.56 -11.00 5.65
CA ALA A 137 26.69 -9.55 5.50
C ALA A 137 25.36 -8.92 5.05
N LEU A 138 24.66 -9.56 4.10
CA LEU A 138 23.33 -9.14 3.66
C LEU A 138 22.33 -9.11 4.84
N TYR A 139 22.20 -10.21 5.58
CA TYR A 139 21.29 -10.28 6.71
C TYR A 139 21.62 -9.27 7.81
N ARG A 140 22.91 -8.99 8.03
CA ARG A 140 23.32 -7.97 9.00
C ARG A 140 22.87 -6.57 8.58
N ILE A 141 23.03 -6.21 7.31
CA ILE A 141 22.60 -4.91 6.79
C ILE A 141 21.06 -4.78 6.91
N VAL A 142 20.31 -5.85 6.57
CA VAL A 142 18.85 -5.85 6.69
C VAL A 142 18.39 -5.72 8.15
N GLU A 143 18.99 -6.45 9.09
CA GLU A 143 18.65 -6.33 10.52
C GLU A 143 19.04 -4.96 11.11
N GLN A 144 20.12 -4.35 10.60
CA GLN A 144 20.47 -2.97 10.93
C GLN A 144 19.41 -1.99 10.41
N ALA A 145 18.98 -2.13 9.15
CA ALA A 145 17.94 -1.29 8.57
C ALA A 145 16.62 -1.37 9.37
N ILE A 146 16.16 -2.58 9.72
CA ILE A 146 14.96 -2.78 10.54
C ILE A 146 15.13 -2.13 11.92
N SER A 147 16.32 -2.23 12.52
CA SER A 147 16.57 -1.59 13.81
C SER A 147 16.55 -0.06 13.71
N THR A 148 17.10 0.51 12.63
CA THR A 148 17.03 1.95 12.34
C THR A 148 15.58 2.42 12.18
N ILE A 149 14.72 1.67 11.49
CA ILE A 149 13.29 1.97 11.38
C ILE A 149 12.63 2.00 12.77
N LEU A 150 12.85 0.97 13.58
CA LEU A 150 12.25 0.84 14.92
C LEU A 150 12.76 1.85 15.95
N GLU A 151 13.94 2.42 15.74
CA GLU A 151 14.45 3.50 16.59
C GLU A 151 13.80 4.85 16.25
N LYS A 152 13.29 5.00 15.02
CA LYS A 152 12.67 6.23 14.53
C LYS A 152 11.13 6.22 14.64
N PHE A 153 10.51 5.04 14.73
CA PHE A 153 9.05 4.83 14.78
C PHE A 153 8.62 3.86 15.91
#